data_AF-A0A9E5LVB3-F1
#
_entry.id   AF-A0A9E5LVB3-F1
#
_cell.length_a   1.000
_cell.length_b   1.000
_cell.length_c   1.000
_cell.angle_alpha   90.00
_cell.angle_beta   90.00
_cell.angle_gamma   90.00
#
_symmetry.space_group_name_H-M   'P 1'
#
loop_
_entity.id
_entity.type
_entity.pdbx_description
1 polymer ?
#
loop_
_entity_poly.entity_id
_entity_poly.type
_entity_poly.pdbx_seq_one_letter_code
_entity_poly.pdbx_strand_id
1 'polypeptide(L)'
;MTSSLGNIFSEGPASKGVALSAQGFNEGKGKPFTAADVRYTASKDGRTLYVIVMGVPTEALRLEALGRSSSAVTITGAHLLGAKASLAWRQLDEALVIEPSVEAPAIAGTLVVKLTL
;
A
#
# COMPACT_ATOMS: atom_id res chain seq x y z
N MET A 1 14.70 -15.00 11.04
CA MET A 1 13.40 -14.49 11.51
C MET A 1 12.46 -14.48 10.31
N THR A 2 11.55 -15.45 10.21
CA THR A 2 10.57 -15.49 9.12
C THR A 2 9.47 -14.49 9.45
N SER A 3 9.44 -13.33 8.80
CA SER A 3 8.25 -12.46 8.88
C SER A 3 7.15 -13.15 8.09
N SER A 4 6.20 -13.76 8.82
CA SER A 4 4.87 -13.96 8.26
C SER A 4 4.29 -12.57 7.98
N LEU A 5 3.46 -12.47 6.94
CA LEU A 5 2.68 -11.27 6.55
C LEU A 5 1.83 -10.64 7.69
N GLY A 6 1.89 -11.12 8.93
CA GLY A 6 0.98 -10.84 10.02
C GLY A 6 1.14 -9.51 10.77
N ASN A 7 2.20 -8.72 10.52
CA ASN A 7 2.51 -7.56 11.37
C ASN A 7 2.49 -6.19 10.69
N ILE A 8 2.23 -6.09 9.38
CA ILE A 8 2.24 -4.80 8.66
C ILE A 8 0.86 -4.53 8.07
N PHE A 9 0.11 -3.65 8.73
CA PHE A 9 -1.25 -3.29 8.36
C PHE A 9 -1.33 -2.01 7.52
N SER A 10 -0.33 -1.12 7.62
CA SER A 10 -0.30 0.16 6.92
C SER A 10 1.08 0.81 6.86
N GLU A 11 1.26 1.71 5.90
CA GLU A 11 2.40 2.64 5.76
C GLU A 11 1.89 4.09 5.56
N GLY A 12 2.76 5.07 5.75
CA GLY A 12 2.49 6.47 5.40
C GLY A 12 2.28 7.42 6.58
N PRO A 13 2.27 8.74 6.32
CA PRO A 13 2.24 9.78 7.35
C PRO A 13 1.01 9.75 8.26
N ALA A 14 -0.15 9.31 7.78
CA ALA A 14 -1.39 9.23 8.56
C ALA A 14 -1.39 8.07 9.56
N SER A 15 -0.57 7.02 9.34
CA SER A 15 -0.45 5.87 10.25
C SER A 15 0.18 6.22 11.61
N LYS A 16 0.91 7.35 11.69
CA LYS A 16 1.55 7.82 12.94
C LYS A 16 0.54 8.30 13.99
N GLY A 17 -0.71 8.54 13.60
CA GLY A 17 -1.77 9.01 14.48
C GLY A 17 -1.54 10.41 15.06
N VAL A 18 -2.51 10.87 15.85
CA VAL A 18 -2.41 12.11 16.63
C VAL A 18 -2.71 11.76 18.09
N ALA A 19 -1.79 12.12 18.98
CA ALA A 19 -1.94 11.88 20.41
C ALA A 19 -3.20 12.58 20.94
N LEU A 20 -3.99 11.84 21.73
CA LEU A 20 -5.10 12.43 22.47
C LEU A 20 -4.54 13.20 23.66
N SER A 21 -4.88 14.49 23.75
CA SER A 21 -4.50 15.33 24.89
C SER A 21 -5.53 15.31 26.03
N ALA A 22 -6.71 14.69 25.82
CA ALA A 22 -7.79 14.55 26.80
C ALA A 22 -8.76 13.40 26.40
N GLN A 23 -9.74 13.09 27.27
CA GLN A 23 -10.83 12.16 26.97
C GLN A 23 -11.66 12.67 25.78
N GLY A 24 -11.78 11.90 24.69
CA GLY A 24 -12.58 12.27 23.52
C GLY A 24 -12.09 11.65 22.21
N PHE A 25 -12.81 11.90 21.11
CA PHE A 25 -12.45 11.48 19.76
C PHE A 25 -11.42 12.45 19.13
N ASN A 26 -10.53 11.94 18.29
CA ASN A 26 -9.59 12.75 17.48
C ASN A 26 -10.06 12.93 16.02
N GLU A 27 -11.36 12.74 15.75
CA GLU A 27 -11.97 12.92 14.43
C GLU A 27 -11.60 14.29 13.84
N GLY A 28 -11.17 14.28 12.57
CA GLY A 28 -10.76 15.48 11.84
C GLY A 28 -9.40 16.08 12.24
N LYS A 29 -8.71 15.55 13.27
CA LYS A 29 -7.41 16.07 13.72
C LYS A 29 -6.21 15.37 13.06
N GLY A 30 -6.44 14.22 12.43
CA GLY A 30 -5.43 13.48 11.69
C GLY A 30 -4.98 14.20 10.42
N LYS A 31 -3.82 13.80 9.89
CA LYS A 31 -3.40 14.24 8.56
C LYS A 31 -4.38 13.73 7.50
N PRO A 32 -4.69 14.52 6.46
CA PRO A 32 -5.47 14.01 5.34
C PRO A 32 -4.73 12.84 4.70
N PHE A 33 -5.47 11.87 4.19
CA PHE A 33 -4.87 10.78 3.44
C PHE A 33 -4.31 11.27 2.11
N THR A 34 -3.20 10.66 1.71
CA THR A 34 -2.50 10.96 0.48
C THR A 34 -2.11 9.66 -0.24
N ALA A 35 -1.52 9.78 -1.43
CA ALA A 35 -0.96 8.63 -2.14
C ALA A 35 0.22 7.96 -1.40
N ALA A 36 0.78 8.60 -0.37
CA ALA A 36 1.80 8.02 0.50
C ALA A 36 1.21 7.17 1.64
N ASP A 37 -0.12 7.20 1.82
CA ASP A 37 -0.81 6.43 2.85
C ASP A 37 -1.37 5.15 2.25
N VAL A 38 -0.91 4.01 2.78
CA VAL A 38 -1.20 2.69 2.23
C VAL A 38 -1.70 1.75 3.31
N ARG A 39 -2.68 0.92 2.96
CA ARG A 39 -3.18 -0.17 3.80
C ARG A 39 -3.02 -1.51 3.10
N TYR A 40 -2.71 -2.54 3.87
CA TYR A 40 -2.53 -3.90 3.37
C TYR A 40 -3.63 -4.82 3.87
N THR A 41 -4.14 -5.68 2.97
CA THR A 41 -4.99 -6.81 3.35
C THR A 41 -4.60 -8.04 2.53
N ALA A 42 -4.69 -9.24 3.09
CA ALA A 42 -4.33 -10.46 2.39
C ALA A 42 -5.57 -11.32 2.12
N SER A 43 -5.54 -12.09 1.02
CA SER A 43 -6.53 -13.13 0.78
C SER A 43 -6.42 -14.24 1.82
N LYS A 44 -7.52 -14.97 2.04
CA LYS A 44 -7.57 -16.08 3.01
C LYS A 44 -6.58 -17.20 2.72
N ASP A 45 -6.26 -17.43 1.44
CA ASP A 45 -5.29 -18.43 1.01
C ASP A 45 -3.83 -17.95 1.05
N GLY A 46 -3.59 -16.68 1.40
CA GLY A 46 -2.27 -16.08 1.51
C GLY A 46 -1.54 -15.87 0.18
N ARG A 47 -2.21 -16.03 -0.97
CA ARG A 47 -1.59 -15.90 -2.31
C ARG A 47 -1.74 -14.52 -2.93
N THR A 48 -2.54 -13.65 -2.34
CA THR A 48 -2.80 -12.31 -2.83
C THR A 48 -2.67 -11.31 -1.71
N LEU A 49 -1.91 -10.25 -1.96
CA LEU A 49 -1.84 -9.05 -1.13
C LEU A 49 -2.52 -7.90 -1.86
N TYR A 50 -3.47 -7.25 -1.21
CA TYR A 50 -4.11 -6.04 -1.71
C TYR A 50 -3.46 -4.84 -1.04
N VAL A 51 -2.96 -3.94 -1.87
CA VAL A 51 -2.38 -2.65 -1.50
C VAL A 51 -3.40 -1.58 -1.81
N ILE A 52 -3.96 -0.98 -0.77
CA ILE A 52 -4.98 0.07 -0.86
C ILE A 52 -4.27 1.40 -0.66
N VAL A 53 -4.12 2.18 -1.73
CA VAL A 53 -3.43 3.47 -1.72
C VAL A 53 -4.47 4.56 -1.57
N MET A 54 -4.36 5.37 -0.53
CA MET A 54 -5.38 6.34 -0.12
C MET A 54 -5.31 7.68 -0.88
N GLY A 55 -4.81 7.62 -2.12
CA GLY A 55 -4.74 8.72 -3.08
C GLY A 55 -4.13 8.21 -4.39
N VAL A 56 -4.32 8.93 -5.49
CA VAL A 56 -3.75 8.55 -6.80
C VAL A 56 -2.29 9.01 -6.87
N PRO A 57 -1.30 8.10 -6.99
CA PRO A 57 0.09 8.45 -7.11
C PRO A 57 0.35 9.00 -8.51
N THR A 58 0.94 10.20 -8.57
CA THR A 58 1.49 10.78 -9.80
C THR A 58 2.96 10.41 -10.01
N GLU A 59 3.60 9.90 -8.96
CA GLU A 59 4.99 9.46 -8.91
C GLU A 59 5.04 7.96 -8.58
N ALA A 60 6.22 7.34 -8.69
CA ALA A 60 6.40 5.94 -8.32
C ALA A 60 6.01 5.70 -6.85
N LEU A 61 5.12 4.73 -6.61
CA LEU A 61 4.73 4.29 -5.28
C LEU A 61 5.82 3.39 -4.71
N ARG A 62 6.37 3.77 -3.56
CA ARG A 62 7.39 3.01 -2.83
C ARG A 62 6.79 2.40 -1.57
N LEU A 63 6.83 1.07 -1.47
CA LEU A 63 6.28 0.29 -0.36
C LEU A 63 7.44 -0.39 0.38
N GLU A 64 7.89 0.23 1.47
CA GLU A 64 9.11 -0.18 2.19
C GLU A 64 8.93 -1.52 2.90
N ALA A 65 7.71 -1.83 3.36
CA ALA A 65 7.42 -3.11 3.98
C ALA A 65 7.57 -4.29 3.04
N LEU A 66 7.52 -4.06 1.73
CA LEU A 66 7.56 -5.09 0.69
C LEU A 66 8.92 -5.18 -0.02
N GLY A 67 9.93 -4.43 0.45
CA GLY A 67 11.33 -4.63 0.04
C GLY A 67 11.86 -5.99 0.49
N ARG A 68 12.83 -6.55 -0.25
CA ARG A 68 13.39 -7.89 0.05
C ARG A 68 14.07 -7.99 1.41
N SER A 69 14.56 -6.87 1.94
CA SER A 69 15.16 -6.80 3.26
C SER A 69 14.11 -6.76 4.38
N SER A 70 12.93 -6.24 4.08
CA SER A 70 11.82 -6.05 5.04
C SER A 70 10.87 -7.24 5.08
N SER A 71 10.76 -7.98 3.97
CA SER A 71 9.79 -9.07 3.83
C SER A 71 10.36 -10.25 3.03
N ALA A 72 10.03 -11.47 3.47
CA ALA A 72 10.33 -12.70 2.75
C ALA A 72 9.35 -12.99 1.60
N VAL A 73 8.36 -12.13 1.38
CA VAL A 73 7.34 -12.28 0.34
C VAL A 73 7.96 -12.03 -1.03
N THR A 74 7.85 -13.02 -1.91
CA THR A 74 8.14 -12.85 -3.33
C THR A 74 6.90 -12.31 -4.01
N ILE A 75 7.06 -11.33 -4.89
CA ILE A 75 5.97 -10.80 -5.70
C ILE A 75 6.18 -11.31 -7.12
N THR A 76 5.12 -11.86 -7.71
CA THR A 76 5.14 -12.47 -9.04
C THR A 76 4.22 -11.75 -10.03
N GLY A 77 3.34 -10.87 -9.55
CA GLY A 77 2.49 -10.05 -10.41
C GLY A 77 1.93 -8.82 -9.67
N ALA A 78 1.59 -7.78 -10.43
CA ALA A 78 0.92 -6.59 -9.92
C ALA A 78 -0.11 -6.09 -10.93
N HIS A 79 -1.35 -5.92 -10.48
CA HIS A 79 -2.47 -5.50 -11.30
C HIS A 79 -3.28 -4.42 -10.60
N LEU A 80 -3.67 -3.39 -11.34
CA LEU A 80 -4.62 -2.40 -10.84
C LEU A 80 -6.05 -2.98 -10.90
N LEU A 81 -6.75 -3.04 -9.77
CA LEU A 81 -8.14 -3.47 -9.77
C LEU A 81 -9.03 -2.42 -10.45
N GLY A 82 -9.95 -2.89 -11.28
CA GLY A 82 -10.80 -2.04 -12.11
C GLY A 82 -10.18 -1.62 -13.45
N ALA A 83 -8.91 -1.96 -13.68
CA ALA A 83 -8.22 -1.79 -14.96
C ALA A 83 -7.85 -3.14 -15.58
N LYS A 84 -7.51 -3.15 -16.88
CA LYS A 84 -7.05 -4.36 -17.57
C LYS A 84 -5.53 -4.47 -17.57
N ALA A 85 -4.82 -3.36 -17.37
CA ALA A 85 -3.36 -3.32 -17.39
C ALA A 85 -2.71 -4.00 -16.17
N SER A 86 -1.67 -4.78 -16.46
CA SER A 86 -0.61 -5.07 -15.50
C SER A 86 0.19 -3.80 -15.22
N LEU A 87 0.67 -3.64 -13.99
CA LEU A 87 1.52 -2.51 -13.63
C LEU A 87 2.98 -2.81 -13.96
N ALA A 88 3.77 -1.76 -14.23
CA ALA A 88 5.21 -1.87 -14.19
C ALA A 88 5.67 -1.76 -12.74
N TRP A 89 6.52 -2.68 -12.30
CA TRP A 89 6.99 -2.73 -10.92
C TRP A 89 8.35 -3.42 -10.82
N ARG A 90 9.02 -3.19 -9.70
CA ARG A 90 10.27 -3.86 -9.34
C ARG A 90 10.36 -4.01 -7.83
N GLN A 91 10.63 -5.22 -7.36
CA GLN A 91 10.97 -5.46 -5.96
C GLN A 91 12.48 -5.24 -5.77
N LEU A 92 12.84 -4.18 -5.05
CA LEU A 92 14.20 -3.86 -4.64
C LEU A 92 14.45 -4.36 -3.21
N ASP A 93 15.67 -4.19 -2.73
CA ASP A 93 16.04 -4.63 -1.39
C ASP A 93 15.35 -3.78 -0.32
N GLU A 94 15.18 -2.48 -0.57
CA GLU A 94 14.60 -1.52 0.36
C GLU A 94 13.09 -1.30 0.18
N ALA A 95 12.51 -1.59 -0.99
CA ALA A 95 11.09 -1.38 -1.25
C ALA A 95 10.58 -2.19 -2.46
N LEU A 96 9.27 -2.42 -2.51
CA LEU A 96 8.58 -2.63 -3.78
C LEU A 96 8.30 -1.27 -4.41
N VAL A 97 8.71 -1.08 -5.67
CA VAL A 97 8.44 0.12 -6.46
C VAL A 97 7.42 -0.22 -7.52
N ILE A 98 6.31 0.54 -7.57
CA ILE A 98 5.25 0.41 -8.57
C ILE A 98 5.14 1.74 -9.31
N GLU A 99 5.24 1.69 -10.63
CA GLU A 99 5.11 2.88 -11.47
C GLU A 99 3.66 3.34 -11.55
N PRO A 100 3.40 4.66 -11.66
CA PRO A 100 2.06 5.19 -11.84
C PRO A 100 1.44 4.65 -13.15
N SER A 101 0.14 4.37 -13.11
CA SER A 101 -0.60 3.86 -14.28
C SER A 101 -1.40 4.97 -14.95
N VAL A 102 -1.32 5.03 -16.27
CA VAL A 102 -2.17 5.90 -17.10
C VAL A 102 -3.64 5.44 -17.14
N GLU A 103 -3.92 4.21 -16.70
CA GLU A 103 -5.28 3.66 -16.55
C GLU A 103 -5.86 3.90 -15.15
N ALA A 104 -5.15 4.61 -14.27
CA ALA A 104 -5.67 4.98 -12.96
C ALA A 104 -6.94 5.86 -13.12
N PRO A 105 -8.04 5.58 -12.41
CA PRO A 105 -9.24 6.38 -12.53
C PRO A 105 -8.99 7.82 -12.08
N ALA A 106 -9.26 8.79 -12.97
CA ALA A 106 -9.01 10.21 -12.72
C ALA A 106 -9.83 10.81 -11.55
N ILE A 107 -10.90 10.12 -11.12
CA ILE A 107 -11.84 10.59 -10.08
C ILE A 107 -11.82 9.74 -8.81
N ALA A 108 -10.95 8.72 -8.70
CA ALA A 108 -10.92 7.88 -7.52
C ALA A 108 -9.99 8.49 -6.45
N GLY A 109 -10.51 8.74 -5.25
CA GLY A 109 -9.69 9.13 -4.09
C GLY A 109 -8.82 8.00 -3.53
N THR A 110 -8.86 6.81 -4.12
CA THR A 110 -8.15 5.61 -3.67
C THR A 110 -7.98 4.66 -4.85
N LEU A 111 -6.85 3.96 -4.93
CA LEU A 111 -6.67 2.82 -5.83
C LEU A 111 -6.37 1.55 -5.06
N VAL A 112 -6.61 0.41 -5.70
CA VAL A 112 -6.25 -0.90 -5.14
C VAL A 112 -5.38 -1.66 -6.12
N VAL A 113 -4.16 -1.97 -5.70
CA VAL A 113 -3.25 -2.86 -6.42
C VAL A 113 -3.38 -4.27 -5.85
N LYS A 114 -3.64 -5.22 -6.73
CA LYS A 114 -3.58 -6.65 -6.44
C LYS A 114 -2.17 -7.15 -6.74
N LEU A 115 -1.46 -7.60 -5.72
CA LEU A 115 -0.19 -8.30 -5.85
C LEU A 115 -0.41 -9.80 -5.77
N THR A 116 0.18 -10.54 -6.71
CA THR A 116 0.29 -12.00 -6.64
C THR A 116 1.61 -12.35 -5.97
N LEU A 117 1.55 -13.24 -4.99
CA LEU A 117 2.70 -13.72 -4.22
C LEU A 117 3.19 -15.07 -4.76
#